data_AF-A0A0F6Y009-F1
#
_entry.id   AF-A0A0F6Y009-F1
#
_cell.length_a   1.000
_cell.length_b   1.000
_cell.length_c   1.000
_cell.angle_alpha   90.00
_cell.angle_beta   90.00
_cell.angle_gamma   90.00
#
_symmetry.space_group_name_H-M   'P 1'
#
loop_
_entity.id
_entity.type
_entity.pdbx_description
1 polymer ?
#
loop_
_entity_poly.entity_id
_entity_poly.type
_entity_poly.pdbx_seq_one_letter_code
_entity_poly.pdbx_strand_id
1 'polypeptide(L)' 'MVRKIKNDEQFMRSVEWLVEKAYQIEHPLMDEKSKAELIAKYDYVSERVIEYRKRDLDKLLYPKEQVQKVNLSDWLNE' A
#
# COMPACT_ATOMS: atom_id res chain seq x y z
N MET A 1 -10.13 -5.82 12.41
CA MET A 1 -9.47 -4.51 12.18
C MET A 1 -8.49 -4.65 11.02
N VAL A 2 -8.74 -3.99 9.88
CA VAL A 2 -7.86 -4.03 8.71
C VAL A 2 -6.63 -3.14 8.99
N ARG A 3 -5.44 -3.73 9.12
CA ARG A 3 -4.19 -2.96 9.31
C ARG A 3 -3.74 -2.41 7.95
N LYS A 4 -3.79 -1.08 7.81
CA LYS A 4 -3.30 -0.35 6.62
C LYS A 4 -1.88 0.16 6.86
N ILE A 5 -1.05 0.13 5.81
CA ILE A 5 0.28 0.73 5.81
C ILE A 5 0.11 2.25 5.79
N LYS A 6 0.78 2.95 6.71
CA LYS A 6 0.63 4.41 6.88
C LYS A 6 1.84 5.21 6.41
N ASN A 7 3.03 4.62 6.42
CA ASN A 7 4.29 5.29 6.13
C ASN A 7 5.26 4.37 5.39
N ASP A 8 6.34 4.96 4.89
CA ASP A 8 7.34 4.27 4.08
C ASP A 8 8.14 3.23 4.88
N GLU A 9 8.35 3.45 6.18
CA GLU A 9 9.02 2.47 7.06
C GLU A 9 8.21 1.17 7.18
N GLN A 10 6.88 1.28 7.39
CA GLN A 10 5.99 0.12 7.41
C GLN A 10 5.90 -0.55 6.04
N PHE A 11 5.95 0.23 4.96
CA PHE A 11 6.00 -0.30 3.60
C PHE A 11 7.27 -1.13 3.40
N MET A 12 8.45 -0.57 3.69
CA MET A 12 9.74 -1.26 3.53
C MET A 12 9.80 -2.54 4.35
N ARG A 13 9.40 -2.50 5.63
CA ARG A 13 9.33 -3.70 6.48
C ARG A 13 8.36 -4.76 5.94
N SER A 14 7.24 -4.33 5.37
CA SER A 14 6.28 -5.26 4.77
C SER A 14 6.85 -5.92 3.51
N VAL A 15 7.59 -5.17 2.69
CA VAL A 15 8.28 -5.70 1.51
C VAL A 15 9.38 -6.68 1.90
N GLU A 16 10.23 -6.33 2.87
CA GLU A 16 11.26 -7.24 3.40
C GLU A 16 10.65 -8.53 3.93
N TRP A 17 9.56 -8.42 4.70
CA TRP A 17 8.84 -9.58 5.21
C TRP A 17 8.29 -10.45 4.09
N LEU A 18 7.71 -9.87 3.03
CA LEU A 18 7.24 -10.65 1.87
C LEU A 18 8.40 -11.42 1.21
N VAL A 19 9.53 -10.77 0.98
CA VAL A 19 10.71 -11.43 0.39
C VAL A 19 11.18 -12.60 1.26
N GLU A 20 11.32 -12.39 2.57
CA GLU A 20 11.74 -13.45 3.50
C GLU A 20 10.75 -14.62 3.50
N LYS A 21 9.44 -14.33 3.50
CA LYS A 21 8.41 -15.38 3.53
C LYS A 21 8.25 -16.12 2.21
N ALA A 22 8.53 -15.48 1.07
CA ALA A 22 8.57 -16.18 -0.22
C ALA A 22 9.59 -17.33 -0.20
N TYR A 23 10.81 -17.07 0.30
CA TYR A 23 11.83 -18.11 0.44
C TYR A 23 11.41 -19.22 1.41
N GLN A 24 10.69 -18.90 2.48
CA GLN A 24 10.19 -19.91 3.42
C GLN A 24 9.09 -20.79 2.82
N ILE A 25 8.17 -20.21 2.02
CA ILE A 25 7.08 -20.94 1.34
C ILE A 25 7.62 -21.91 0.28
N GLU A 26 8.70 -21.53 -0.41
CA GLU A 26 9.36 -22.38 -1.40
C GLU A 26 10.14 -23.54 -0.77
N HIS A 27 10.37 -23.51 0.55
CA HIS A 27 11.15 -24.53 1.22
C HIS A 27 10.42 -25.89 1.19
N PRO A 28 11.04 -26.97 0.66
CA PRO A 28 10.37 -28.24 0.38
C PRO A 28 10.00 -29.06 1.62
N LEU A 29 10.48 -28.68 2.80
CA LEU A 29 10.21 -29.36 4.09
C LEU A 29 9.14 -28.65 4.94
N MET A 30 8.45 -27.65 4.40
CA MET A 30 7.39 -26.94 5.11
C MET A 30 6.10 -27.77 5.13
N ASP A 31 5.47 -27.88 6.30
CA ASP A 31 4.16 -28.53 6.45
C ASP A 31 3.10 -27.79 5.62
N GLU A 32 2.26 -28.53 4.88
CA GLU A 32 1.23 -27.99 3.99
C GLU A 32 0.24 -27.07 4.71
N LYS A 33 -0.12 -27.37 5.96
CA LYS A 33 -1.04 -26.55 6.75
C LYS A 33 -0.40 -25.21 7.11
N SER A 34 0.83 -25.24 7.61
CA SER A 34 1.58 -24.02 7.91
C SER A 34 1.89 -23.21 6.66
N LYS A 35 2.14 -23.87 5.54
CA LYS A 35 2.33 -23.25 4.23
C LYS A 35 1.07 -22.52 3.78
N ALA A 36 -0.10 -23.15 3.87
CA ALA A 36 -1.37 -22.53 3.49
C ALA A 36 -1.68 -21.28 4.35
N GLU A 37 -1.47 -21.35 5.67
CA GLU A 37 -1.64 -20.21 6.56
C GLU A 37 -0.65 -19.08 6.26
N LEU A 38 0.60 -19.42 5.90
CA LEU A 38 1.61 -18.44 5.55
C LEU A 38 1.31 -17.78 4.20
N ILE A 39 0.83 -18.53 3.21
CA ILE A 39 0.36 -18.02 1.92
C ILE A 39 -0.80 -17.05 2.12
N ALA A 40 -1.81 -17.40 2.92
CA ALA A 40 -2.93 -16.51 3.19
C ALA A 40 -2.50 -15.17 3.81
N LYS A 41 -1.50 -15.20 4.71
CA LYS A 41 -0.89 -13.98 5.26
C LYS A 41 -0.06 -13.23 4.24
N TYR A 42 0.70 -13.94 3.41
CA TYR A 42 1.49 -13.38 2.31
C TYR A 42 0.59 -12.60 1.35
N ASP A 43 -0.49 -13.21 0.88
CA ASP A 43 -1.46 -12.60 -0.03
C ASP A 43 -2.04 -11.32 0.59
N TYR A 44 -2.49 -11.39 1.85
CA TYR A 44 -3.01 -10.23 2.56
C TYR A 44 -1.99 -9.08 2.64
N VAL A 45 -0.75 -9.35 3.01
CA VAL A 45 0.30 -8.31 3.12
C VAL A 45 0.65 -7.76 1.74
N SER A 46 0.71 -8.60 0.71
CA SER A 46 1.00 -8.20 -0.67
C SER A 46 -0.05 -7.21 -1.21
N GLU A 47 -1.33 -7.46 -0.94
CA GLU A 47 -2.40 -6.54 -1.30
C GLU A 47 -2.23 -5.17 -0.64
N ARG A 48 -1.88 -5.15 0.66
CA ARG A 48 -1.69 -3.88 1.39
C ARG A 48 -0.51 -3.08 0.84
N VAL A 49 0.58 -3.75 0.45
CA VAL A 49 1.75 -3.13 -0.18
C VAL A 49 1.37 -2.52 -1.54
N ILE A 50 0.60 -3.25 -2.36
CA ILE A 50 0.10 -2.76 -3.65
C ILE A 50 -0.83 -1.55 -3.46
N GLU A 51 -1.78 -1.62 -2.51
CA GLU A 51 -2.68 -0.51 -2.19
C GLU A 51 -1.91 0.76 -1.79
N TYR A 52 -0.87 0.61 -0.96
CA TYR A 52 -0.03 1.74 -0.55
C TYR A 52 0.68 2.38 -1.75
N ARG A 53 1.31 1.55 -2.60
CA ARG A 53 2.00 2.01 -3.81
C ARG A 53 1.05 2.72 -4.78
N LYS A 54 -0.15 2.18 -4.99
CA LYS A 54 -1.18 2.80 -5.83
C LYS A 54 -1.59 4.17 -5.29
N ARG A 55 -1.81 4.28 -3.98
CA ARG A 55 -2.16 5.56 -3.34
C ARG A 55 -1.07 6.61 -3.53
N ASP A 56 0.20 6.24 -3.41
CA ASP A 56 1.30 7.18 -3.62
C ASP A 56 1.46 7.58 -5.08
N LEU A 57 1.23 6.64 -6.00
CA LEU A 57 1.18 6.95 -7.43
C LEU A 57 0.03 7.90 -7.77
N ASP A 58 -1.16 7.71 -7.20
CA ASP A 58 -2.29 8.62 -7.39
C ASP A 58 -2.00 10.03 -6.88
N LYS A 59 -1.30 10.17 -5.75
CA LYS A 59 -0.87 11.49 -5.25
C LYS A 59 0.13 12.16 -6.20
N LEU A 60 1.00 11.38 -6.85
CA LEU A 60 2.01 11.87 -7.77
C LEU A 60 1.41 12.28 -9.11
N LEU A 61 0.51 11.46 -9.67
CA LEU A 61 -0.12 11.67 -10.97
C LEU A 61 -1.25 12.70 -10.91
N TYR A 62 -1.98 12.74 -9.79
CA TYR A 62 -3.10 13.65 -9.57
C TYR A 62 -2.88 14.39 -8.25
N PRO A 63 -1.88 15.29 -8.18
CA PRO A 63 -1.78 16.20 -7.06
C PRO A 63 -3.10 16.97 -7.03
N LYS A 64 -3.89 16.78 -5.97
CA LYS A 64 -5.09 17.58 -5.76
C LYS A 64 -4.61 19.00 -5.49
N GLU A 65 -4.40 19.78 -6.54
CA GLU A 65 -4.35 21.22 -6.44
C GLU A 65 -5.58 21.61 -5.63
N GLN A 66 -5.35 22.25 -4.49
CA GLN A 66 -6.43 22.88 -3.77
C GLN A 66 -6.99 23.90 -4.73
N VAL A 67 -8.09 23.57 -5.40
CA VAL A 67 -8.82 24.50 -6.26
C VAL A 67 -9.16 25.66 -5.35
N GLN A 68 -8.35 26.71 -5.43
CA GLN A 68 -8.57 27.94 -4.71
C GLN A 68 -9.94 28.38 -5.20
N LYS A 69 -10.93 28.40 -4.31
CA LYS A 69 -12.27 28.84 -4.67
C LYS A 69 -12.12 30.31 -5.04
N VAL A 70 -11.89 30.58 -6.32
CA VAL A 70 -11.87 31.94 -6.84
C VAL A 70 -13.25 32.50 -6.55
N ASN A 71 -13.29 33.50 -5.69
CA ASN A 71 -14.53 34.18 -5.39
C ASN A 71 -14.85 35.01 -6.62
N LEU A 72 -15.83 34.59 -7.42
CA LEU A 72 -16.25 35.27 -8.66
C LEU A 72 -16.61 36.75 -8.43
N SER A 73 -16.87 37.12 -7.16
CA SER A 73 -17.07 38.50 -6.70
C SER A 73 -15.86 39.42 -6.93
N ASP A 74 -14.63 38.90 -6.97
CA ASP A 74 -13.42 39.69 -7.22
C ASP A 74 -13.25 40.07 -8.70
N TRP A 75 -13.91 39.36 -9.62
CA TRP A 75 -13.84 39.60 -11.07
C TRP A 75 -14.94 40.53 -11.61
N LEU A 76 -15.91 40.90 -10.78
CA LEU A 76 -17.07 41.72 -11.16
C LEU A 76 -16.97 43.17 -10.68
N ASN A 77 -15.84 43.56 -10.05
CA ASN A 77 -15.62 44.89 -9.48
C ASN A 77 -14.57 45.72 -10.23
N GLU A 78 -14.18 45.34 -11.46
CA GLU A 78 -13.28 46.13 -12.31
C GLU A 78 -14.03 46.91 -13.39
#